data_AF-A0A2A4JII4-F1
#
_entry.id   AF-A0A2A4JII4-F1
#
_cell.length_a   1.000
_cell.length_b   1.000
_cell.length_c   1.000
_cell.angle_alpha   90.00
_cell.angle_beta   90.00
_cell.angle_gamma   90.00
#
_symmetry.space_group_name_H-M   'P 1'
#
loop_
_entity.id
_entity.type
_entity.pdbx_description
1 polymer ?
#
loop_
_entity_poly.entity_id
_entity_poly.type
_entity_poly.pdbx_seq_one_letter_code
_entity_poly.pdbx_strand_id
1 'polypeptide(L)'
;MGRLEEMSKSMVRNIVDAYSMLEDYLSDNLYMADDVITIADLSIMSTMATLVELVPIDEKRFPKLKQWYKNMSDKDYCKRINIPGGKEHAEGLLALMKYNKSKQKSKL
;
A
#
# COMPACT_ATOMS: atom_id res chain seq x y z
N MET A 1 -15.32 -21.46 -1.43
CA MET A 1 -14.70 -20.13 -1.64
C MET A 1 -13.41 -20.31 -2.44
N GLY A 2 -13.24 -19.58 -3.54
CA GLY A 2 -12.05 -19.67 -4.38
C GLY A 2 -10.81 -19.18 -3.63
N ARG A 3 -9.68 -19.87 -3.80
CA ARG A 3 -8.39 -19.42 -3.28
C ARG A 3 -7.87 -18.31 -4.18
N LEU A 4 -7.37 -17.22 -3.60
CA LEU A 4 -6.82 -16.10 -4.37
C LEU A 4 -5.44 -16.48 -4.93
N GLU A 5 -5.29 -16.47 -6.24
CA GLU A 5 -4.05 -16.86 -6.94
C GLU A 5 -3.25 -15.66 -7.44
N GLU A 6 -3.93 -14.54 -7.63
CA GLU A 6 -3.41 -13.22 -7.97
C GLU A 6 -4.46 -12.18 -7.62
N MET A 7 -4.07 -10.92 -7.52
CA MET A 7 -5.02 -9.84 -7.30
C MET A 7 -5.97 -9.70 -8.50
N SER A 8 -7.26 -9.59 -8.23
CA SER A 8 -8.23 -9.30 -9.28
C SER A 8 -8.06 -7.87 -9.80
N LYS A 9 -8.56 -7.62 -11.02
CA LYS A 9 -8.63 -6.26 -11.56
C LYS A 9 -9.41 -5.30 -10.65
N SER A 10 -10.45 -5.76 -9.96
CA SER A 10 -11.19 -4.92 -9.02
C SER A 10 -10.38 -4.56 -7.79
N MET A 11 -9.59 -5.49 -7.24
CA MET A 11 -8.70 -5.21 -6.11
C MET A 11 -7.64 -4.17 -6.47
N VAL A 12 -7.00 -4.31 -7.64
CA VAL A 12 -6.02 -3.33 -8.13
C VAL A 12 -6.68 -1.96 -8.33
N ARG A 13 -7.87 -1.90 -8.95
CA ARG A 13 -8.61 -0.64 -9.11
C ARG A 13 -8.92 0.02 -7.78
N ASN A 14 -9.43 -0.72 -6.80
CA ASN A 14 -9.75 -0.16 -5.48
C ASN A 14 -8.52 0.48 -4.81
N ILE A 15 -7.33 -0.10 -4.97
CA ILE A 15 -6.09 0.49 -4.45
C ILE A 15 -5.72 1.76 -5.21
N VAL A 16 -5.81 1.75 -6.55
CA VAL A 16 -5.53 2.93 -7.37
C VAL A 16 -6.52 4.06 -7.09
N ASP A 17 -7.79 3.75 -6.86
CA ASP A 17 -8.83 4.72 -6.49
C ASP A 17 -8.54 5.32 -5.10
N ALA A 18 -8.10 4.50 -4.15
CA ALA A 18 -7.63 4.98 -2.85
C ALA A 18 -6.42 5.93 -3.01
N TYR A 19 -5.47 5.62 -3.89
CA TYR A 19 -4.35 6.53 -4.17
C TYR A 19 -4.80 7.87 -4.73
N SER A 20 -5.81 7.87 -5.61
CA SER A 20 -6.40 9.12 -6.11
C SER A 20 -6.98 9.96 -4.97
N MET A 21 -7.74 9.33 -4.07
CA MET A 21 -8.33 10.04 -2.92
C MET A 21 -7.27 10.60 -1.97
N LEU A 22 -6.18 9.85 -1.72
CA LEU A 22 -5.08 10.33 -0.87
C LEU A 22 -4.28 11.46 -1.53
N GLU A 23 -4.11 11.41 -2.86
CA GLU A 23 -3.52 12.51 -3.64
C GLU A 23 -4.37 13.79 -3.50
N ASP A 24 -5.70 13.66 -3.54
CA ASP A 24 -6.62 14.79 -3.37
C ASP A 24 -6.52 15.40 -1.96
N TYR A 25 -6.42 14.59 -0.91
CA TYR A 25 -6.23 15.11 0.47
C TYR A 25 -4.91 15.87 0.64
N LEU A 26 -3.84 15.36 0.02
CA LEU A 26 -2.53 16.01 -0.01
C LEU A 26 -2.50 17.20 -0.96
N SER A 27 -3.59 17.45 -1.70
CA SER A 27 -3.68 18.61 -2.58
C SER A 27 -3.92 19.91 -1.83
N ASP A 28 -4.59 19.81 -0.68
CA ASP A 28 -4.96 20.92 0.19
C ASP A 28 -4.01 21.08 1.40
N ASN A 29 -3.28 20.03 1.80
CA ASN A 29 -2.48 19.98 3.02
C ASN A 29 -1.10 19.31 2.80
N LEU A 30 -0.11 19.62 3.66
CA LEU A 30 1.19 18.94 3.63
C LEU A 30 1.13 17.48 4.10
N TYR A 31 0.23 17.16 5.03
CA TYR A 31 -0.04 15.81 5.55
C TYR A 31 -1.52 15.45 5.36
N MET A 32 -1.93 14.25 5.77
CA MET A 32 -3.23 13.70 5.38
C MET A 32 -4.46 14.49 5.82
N ALA A 33 -4.34 15.31 6.87
CA ALA A 33 -5.46 16.06 7.44
C ALA A 33 -5.16 17.53 7.77
N ASP A 34 -3.88 17.93 7.77
CA ASP A 34 -3.42 19.27 8.15
C ASP A 34 -1.97 19.46 7.67
N ASP A 35 -1.38 20.63 7.90
CA ASP A 35 0.03 20.93 7.62
C ASP A 35 1.01 20.33 8.67
N VAL A 36 0.48 19.58 9.63
CA VAL A 36 1.23 18.83 10.64
C VAL A 36 0.86 17.35 10.63
N ILE A 37 1.78 16.50 11.08
CA ILE A 37 1.51 15.05 11.20
C ILE A 37 0.43 14.83 12.25
N THR A 38 -0.59 14.06 11.89
CA THR A 38 -1.65 13.63 12.80
C THR A 38 -1.72 12.10 12.88
N ILE A 39 -2.66 11.59 13.69
CA ILE A 39 -2.96 10.16 13.73
C ILE A 39 -3.50 9.63 12.39
N ALA A 40 -4.03 10.50 11.52
CA ALA A 40 -4.48 10.11 10.18
C ALA A 40 -3.30 9.59 9.35
N ASP A 41 -2.16 10.28 9.39
CA ASP A 41 -0.95 9.84 8.69
C ASP A 41 -0.45 8.50 9.19
N LEU A 42 -0.44 8.28 10.51
CA LEU A 42 0.00 7.01 11.10
C LEU A 42 -0.92 5.85 10.69
N SER A 43 -2.23 6.08 10.73
CA SER A 43 -3.23 5.10 10.30
C SER A 43 -3.07 4.74 8.83
N ILE A 44 -2.99 5.75 7.95
CA ILE A 44 -2.87 5.55 6.50
C ILE A 44 -1.51 4.94 6.15
N MET A 45 -0.42 5.38 6.79
CA MET A 45 0.93 4.86 6.55
C MET A 45 1.04 3.37 6.89
N SER A 46 0.32 2.88 7.91
CA SER A 46 0.30 1.45 8.23
C SER A 46 -0.31 0.61 7.09
N THR A 47 -1.39 1.10 6.49
CA THR A 47 -2.03 0.47 5.33
C THR A 47 -1.14 0.59 4.09
N MET A 48 -0.59 1.77 3.84
CA MET A 48 0.23 2.06 2.67
C MET A 48 1.51 1.23 2.62
N ALA A 49 2.14 0.94 3.77
CA ALA A 49 3.37 0.14 3.82
C ALA A 49 3.22 -1.26 3.21
N THR A 50 2.02 -1.84 3.20
CA THR A 50 1.73 -3.07 2.47
C THR A 50 1.28 -2.79 1.04
N LEU A 51 0.36 -1.83 0.83
CA LEU A 51 -0.23 -1.60 -0.49
C LEU A 51 0.79 -1.23 -1.56
N VAL A 52 1.81 -0.43 -1.24
CA VAL A 52 2.81 0.00 -2.23
C VAL A 52 3.68 -1.14 -2.76
N GLU A 53 3.82 -2.21 -1.99
CA GLU A 53 4.57 -3.42 -2.39
C GLU A 53 3.71 -4.32 -3.31
N LEU A 54 2.37 -4.20 -3.21
CA LEU A 54 1.42 -4.93 -4.06
C LEU A 54 1.09 -4.18 -5.35
N VAL A 55 0.88 -2.86 -5.26
CA VAL A 55 0.59 -1.96 -6.36
C VAL A 55 1.46 -0.71 -6.18
N PRO A 56 2.56 -0.56 -6.93
CA PRO A 56 3.43 0.60 -6.80
C PRO A 56 2.69 1.91 -7.07
N ILE A 57 3.01 2.95 -6.29
CA ILE A 57 2.51 4.32 -6.55
C ILE A 57 3.08 4.79 -7.89
N ASP A 58 2.20 5.11 -8.84
CA ASP A 58 2.56 5.80 -10.08
C ASP A 58 2.85 7.27 -9.78
N GLU A 59 4.13 7.61 -9.61
CA GLU A 59 4.59 8.97 -9.29
C GLU A 59 4.20 10.02 -10.33
N LYS A 60 3.96 9.62 -11.59
CA LYS A 60 3.48 10.58 -12.61
C LYS A 60 2.03 10.97 -12.38
N ARG A 61 1.24 10.08 -11.79
CA ARG A 61 -0.19 10.30 -11.52
C ARG A 61 -0.43 10.80 -10.09
N PHE A 62 0.38 10.35 -9.14
CA PHE A 62 0.23 10.63 -7.71
C PHE A 62 1.53 11.17 -7.09
N PRO A 63 2.06 12.31 -7.59
CA PRO A 63 3.33 12.85 -7.13
C PRO A 63 3.31 13.26 -5.65
N LYS A 64 2.21 13.83 -5.15
CA LYS A 64 2.12 14.28 -3.75
C LYS A 64 2.06 13.10 -2.80
N LEU A 65 1.28 12.06 -3.14
CA LEU A 65 1.23 10.81 -2.40
C LEU A 65 2.59 10.13 -2.36
N LYS A 66 3.31 10.10 -3.48
CA LYS A 66 4.67 9.53 -3.54
C LYS A 66 5.62 10.29 -2.60
N GLN A 67 5.56 11.61 -2.61
CA GLN A 67 6.38 12.45 -1.74
C GLN A 67 6.03 12.25 -0.26
N TRP A 68 4.74 12.29 0.09
CA TRP A 68 4.26 12.02 1.44
C TRP A 68 4.70 10.64 1.93
N TYR A 69 4.55 9.60 1.10
CA TYR A 69 4.95 8.23 1.46
C TYR A 69 6.44 8.15 1.75
N LYS A 70 7.28 8.80 0.92
CA LYS A 70 8.73 8.88 1.15
C LYS A 70 9.04 9.57 2.48
N ASN A 71 8.44 10.75 2.70
CA ASN A 71 8.67 11.53 3.92
C ASN A 71 8.26 10.77 5.19
N MET A 72 7.12 10.08 5.17
CA MET A 72 6.67 9.24 6.28
C MET A 72 7.55 8.00 6.45
N SER A 73 7.90 7.32 5.36
CA SER A 73 8.81 6.17 5.39
C SER A 73 10.19 6.52 5.93
N ASP A 74 10.61 7.77 5.80
CA ASP A 74 11.92 8.22 6.28
C ASP A 74 11.99 8.48 7.79
N LYS A 75 10.84 8.59 8.48
CA LYS A 75 10.77 8.78 9.93
C LYS A 75 11.30 7.54 10.67
N ASP A 76 12.11 7.75 11.70
CA ASP A 76 12.75 6.66 12.47
C ASP A 76 11.74 5.65 13.02
N TYR A 77 10.59 6.11 13.52
CA TYR A 77 9.55 5.23 14.03
C TYR A 77 8.88 4.41 12.91
N CYS A 78 8.68 4.98 11.72
CA CYS A 78 8.14 4.24 10.59
C CYS A 78 9.14 3.18 10.10
N LYS A 79 10.42 3.55 9.95
CA LYS A 79 11.50 2.62 9.58
C LYS A 79 11.61 1.45 10.55
N ARG A 80 11.50 1.72 11.85
CA ARG A 80 11.67 0.70 12.90
C ARG A 80 10.42 -0.15 13.12
N ILE A 81 9.23 0.46 13.11
CA ILE A 81 8.01 -0.19 13.61
C ILE A 81 7.11 -0.66 12.46
N ASN A 82 6.96 0.13 11.40
CA ASN A 82 5.91 -0.09 10.40
C ASN A 82 6.43 -0.73 9.11
N ILE A 83 7.52 -0.20 8.54
CA ILE A 83 8.04 -0.66 7.24
C ILE A 83 8.39 -2.15 7.22
N PRO A 84 9.04 -2.75 8.24
CA PRO A 84 9.35 -4.17 8.24
C PRO A 84 8.09 -5.05 8.18
N GLY A 85 7.11 -4.76 9.04
CA GLY A 85 5.85 -5.52 9.08
C GLY A 85 5.00 -5.34 7.82
N GLY A 86 4.96 -4.14 7.25
CA GLY A 86 4.26 -3.87 5.99
C GLY A 86 4.80 -4.70 4.82
N LYS A 87 6.14 -4.81 4.73
CA LYS A 87 6.84 -5.64 3.73
C LYS A 87 6.61 -7.12 3.95
N GLU A 88 6.80 -7.60 5.18
CA GLU A 88 6.57 -9.01 5.53
C GLU A 88 5.13 -9.43 5.19
N HIS A 89 4.16 -8.56 5.48
CA HIS A 89 2.76 -8.82 5.14
C HIS A 89 2.55 -8.90 3.62
N ALA A 90 3.11 -7.99 2.83
CA ALA A 90 3.02 -8.03 1.37
C ALA A 90 3.68 -9.29 0.79
N GLU A 91 4.87 -9.65 1.28
CA GLU A 91 5.58 -10.87 0.91
C GLU A 91 4.75 -12.12 1.23
N GLY A 92 4.13 -12.18 2.40
CA GLY A 92 3.24 -13.25 2.81
C GLY A 92 2.03 -13.41 1.88
N LEU A 93 1.39 -12.29 1.51
CA LEU A 93 0.26 -12.29 0.56
C LEU A 93 0.70 -12.81 -0.83
N LEU A 94 1.82 -12.32 -1.34
CA LEU A 94 2.37 -12.76 -2.64
C LEU A 94 2.77 -14.24 -2.61
N ALA A 95 3.35 -14.71 -1.51
CA ALA A 95 3.69 -16.12 -1.32
C ALA A 95 2.44 -17.00 -1.30
N LEU A 96 1.38 -16.58 -0.59
CA LEU A 96 0.10 -17.30 -0.56
C LEU A 96 -0.52 -17.41 -1.96
N MET A 97 -0.52 -16.30 -2.71
CA MET A 97 -1.04 -16.27 -4.09
C MET A 97 -0.28 -17.24 -5.00
N LYS A 98 1.06 -17.21 -4.96
CA LYS A 98 1.92 -18.16 -5.70
C LYS A 98 1.66 -19.62 -5.31
N TYR A 99 1.52 -19.89 -4.02
CA TYR A 99 1.21 -21.22 -3.49
C TYR A 99 -0.16 -21.72 -3.96
N ASN A 100 -1.18 -20.85 -3.95
CA ASN A 100 -2.51 -21.20 -4.44
C ASN A 100 -2.47 -21.56 -5.94
N LYS A 101 -1.74 -20.76 -6.74
CA LYS A 101 -1.56 -20.98 -8.18
C LYS A 101 -0.85 -22.31 -8.48
N SER A 102 0.15 -22.69 -7.69
CA SER A 102 0.86 -23.98 -7.88
C SER A 102 -0.01 -25.19 -7.53
N LYS A 103 -0.81 -25.10 -6.45
CA LYS A 103 -1.73 -26.18 -6.03
C LYS A 103 -2.91 -26.38 -6.98
N GLN A 104 -3.33 -25.35 -7.71
CA GLN A 104 -4.36 -25.49 -8.74
C GLN A 104 -3.79 -26.22 -9.95
N LYS A 105 -2.58 -25.87 -10.40
CA LYS A 105 -1.89 -26.55 -11.51
C LYS A 105 -1.62 -28.03 -11.23
N SER A 106 -1.33 -28.42 -9.98
CA SER A 106 -1.10 -29.83 -9.64
C SER A 106 -2.38 -30.68 -9.59
N LYS A 107 -3.56 -30.08 -9.76
CA LYS A 107 -4.87 -30.78 -9.79
C LYS A 107 -5.44 -30.94 -11.20
N LEU A 108 -4.81 -30.30 -12.19
CA LEU A 108 -5.09 -30.42 -13.63
C LEU A 108 -4.14 -31.45 -14.23
#